data_AF-A0A2T5RJR7-F1
#
_entry.id   AF-A0A2T5RJR7-F1
#
_cell.length_a   1.000
_cell.length_b   1.000
_cell.length_c   1.000
_cell.angle_alpha   90.00
_cell.angle_beta   90.00
_cell.angle_gamma   90.00
#
_symmetry.space_group_name_H-M   'P 1'
#
loop_
_entity.id
_entity.type
_entity.pdbx_description
1 polymer ?
#
loop_
_entity_poly.entity_id
_entity_poly.type
_entity_poly.pdbx_seq_one_letter_code
_entity_poly.pdbx_strand_id
1 'polypeptide(L)'
;MPKTKLTDITFRNLPLLDLAALKSTEAEIIKIMTEMGIEEVEIGSAALTEEFRAGSISEKNKKIAAKKRLKFRSWNRPLISDLQKSWQAEVDTAVISVSLKNLQFRRLVYKKSADLLLTDLKRSIYYAQEKGLEIVVEFQNASAVNLNLILELADFCRTRGVNRFSYQEAETVIEPLKFKQRIEAIISTADFELEVNCSNVFQTAAAASLAAYKAGAQGICASFNGFSKKPYRRTALEEIMMILKKIEALDSKYKTEKLFELSRLMAEYLNDFPAVNKAVIGKDIFKHESGIHVAGILKNPTTYEAFSPAEVGLKREIIIGKHSGKKAVIAKYREFGLYLSLKEAELKLKKIKRKSTELKRALTENELKDI
;
A
#
# COMPACT_ATOMS: atom_id res chain seq x y z
N MET A 1 8.45 -17.51 -12.34
CA MET A 1 7.74 -16.25 -11.97
C MET A 1 8.69 -15.38 -11.18
N PRO A 2 8.75 -14.06 -11.44
CA PRO A 2 9.58 -13.17 -10.63
C PRO A 2 9.11 -13.19 -9.18
N LYS A 3 10.05 -13.33 -8.24
CA LYS A 3 9.77 -13.19 -6.81
C LYS A 3 9.55 -11.71 -6.54
N THR A 4 8.29 -11.28 -6.43
CA THR A 4 7.99 -9.87 -6.15
C THR A 4 7.88 -9.59 -4.69
N LYS A 5 8.65 -8.60 -4.22
CA LYS A 5 8.67 -8.12 -2.86
C LYS A 5 7.67 -6.98 -2.67
N LEU A 6 6.81 -7.07 -1.66
CA LEU A 6 6.00 -5.92 -1.22
C LEU A 6 6.63 -5.23 -0.02
N THR A 7 6.85 -3.93 -0.16
CA THR A 7 7.36 -3.07 0.91
C THR A 7 6.30 -2.05 1.31
N ASP A 8 5.90 -2.07 2.58
CA ASP A 8 5.08 -1.02 3.15
C ASP A 8 5.94 0.21 3.46
N ILE A 9 5.48 1.39 3.02
CA ILE A 9 6.11 2.68 3.29
C ILE A 9 5.16 3.64 4.03
N THR A 10 4.17 3.10 4.74
CA THR A 10 3.17 3.91 5.47
C THR A 10 3.85 4.73 6.56
N PHE A 11 4.66 4.08 7.39
CA PHE A 11 5.35 4.70 8.51
C PHE A 11 6.48 5.65 8.09
N ARG A 12 6.99 5.54 6.85
CA ARG A 12 8.00 6.48 6.30
C ARG A 12 7.62 7.94 6.49
N ASN A 13 6.34 8.25 6.29
CA ASN A 13 5.83 9.62 6.31
C ASN A 13 5.47 10.11 7.72
N LEU A 14 5.72 9.30 8.74
CA LEU A 14 5.50 9.63 10.15
C LEU A 14 6.85 9.91 10.83
N PRO A 15 6.85 10.47 12.05
CA PRO A 15 8.03 10.38 12.91
C PRO A 15 8.53 8.94 12.94
N LEU A 16 9.85 8.78 12.99
CA LEU A 16 10.46 7.45 13.05
C LEU A 16 9.82 6.63 14.17
N LEU A 17 9.39 5.41 13.85
CA LEU A 17 8.99 4.44 14.86
C LEU A 17 10.19 4.02 15.69
N ASP A 18 10.19 4.33 16.98
CA ASP A 18 11.13 3.73 17.93
C ASP A 18 10.78 2.24 18.09
N LEU A 19 11.58 1.37 17.46
CA LEU A 19 11.36 -0.07 17.46
C LEU A 19 11.55 -0.72 18.84
N ALA A 20 12.25 -0.06 19.76
CA ALA A 20 12.40 -0.48 21.15
C ALA A 20 11.18 -0.07 21.99
N ALA A 21 10.55 1.06 21.66
CA ALA A 21 9.41 1.63 22.38
C ALA A 21 8.06 1.52 21.66
N LEU A 22 7.95 0.64 20.65
CA LEU A 22 6.70 0.40 19.90
C LEU A 22 5.50 0.24 20.84
N LYS A 23 4.48 1.07 20.64
CA LYS A 23 3.22 0.99 21.37
C LYS A 23 2.46 -0.26 20.96
N SER A 24 1.44 -0.62 21.76
CA SER A 24 0.58 -1.77 21.48
C SER A 24 -0.02 -1.74 20.07
N THR A 25 -0.48 -0.57 19.62
CA THR A 25 -1.11 -0.41 18.30
C THR A 25 -0.14 -0.62 17.15
N GLU A 26 1.08 -0.06 17.22
CA GLU A 26 2.07 -0.18 16.15
C GLU A 26 2.57 -1.63 16.03
N ALA A 27 2.80 -2.28 17.18
CA ALA A 27 3.15 -3.70 17.22
C ALA A 27 2.04 -4.60 16.64
N GLU A 28 0.77 -4.26 16.89
CA GLU A 28 -0.38 -4.97 16.32
C GLU A 28 -0.47 -4.78 14.80
N ILE A 29 -0.31 -3.56 14.31
CA ILE A 29 -0.25 -3.24 12.87
C ILE A 29 0.86 -4.05 12.18
N ILE A 30 2.09 -4.01 12.70
CA ILE A 30 3.23 -4.73 12.13
C ILE A 30 2.98 -6.24 12.15
N LYS A 31 2.39 -6.77 13.23
CA LYS A 31 2.02 -8.18 13.32
C LYS A 31 1.01 -8.56 12.23
N ILE A 32 -0.02 -7.75 12.00
CA ILE A 32 -1.01 -7.99 10.95
C ILE A 32 -0.34 -7.94 9.56
N MET A 33 0.47 -6.92 9.27
CA MET A 33 1.22 -6.83 8.01
C MET A 33 2.11 -8.07 7.76
N THR A 34 2.80 -8.52 8.81
CA THR A 34 3.61 -9.74 8.76
C THR A 34 2.76 -10.98 8.49
N GLU A 35 1.57 -11.08 9.11
CA GLU A 35 0.61 -12.15 8.86
C GLU A 35 0.07 -12.15 7.43
N MET A 36 -0.08 -10.96 6.83
CA MET A 36 -0.57 -10.77 5.47
C MET A 36 0.48 -11.07 4.39
N GLY A 37 1.74 -11.31 4.76
CA GLY A 37 2.83 -11.62 3.83
C GLY A 37 3.56 -10.39 3.29
N ILE A 38 3.50 -9.25 3.99
CA ILE A 38 4.38 -8.10 3.73
C ILE A 38 5.81 -8.49 4.10
N GLU A 39 6.77 -8.14 3.23
CA GLU A 39 8.16 -8.59 3.34
C GLU A 39 9.07 -7.51 3.95
N GLU A 40 8.78 -6.24 3.71
CA GLU A 40 9.54 -5.11 4.26
C GLU A 40 8.61 -4.01 4.77
N VAL A 41 8.99 -3.34 5.85
CA VAL A 41 8.33 -2.13 6.38
C VAL A 41 9.36 -1.03 6.54
N GLU A 42 9.12 0.13 5.93
CA GLU A 42 9.93 1.34 6.06
C GLU A 42 9.45 2.19 7.25
N ILE A 43 10.26 2.23 8.31
CA ILE A 43 9.86 2.72 9.64
C ILE A 43 10.05 4.23 9.83
N GLY A 44 10.40 4.96 8.77
CA GLY A 44 10.82 6.37 8.84
C GLY A 44 12.32 6.55 8.63
N SER A 45 12.80 7.73 9.02
CA SER A 45 14.19 8.14 8.89
C SER A 45 14.83 8.31 10.26
N ALA A 46 15.77 7.44 10.63
CA ALA A 46 16.41 7.48 11.95
C ALA A 46 17.12 8.82 12.21
N ALA A 47 17.49 9.50 11.13
CA ALA A 47 18.14 10.80 11.18
C ALA A 47 17.27 11.99 11.61
N LEU A 48 15.95 11.91 11.42
CA LEU A 48 15.05 13.07 11.47
C LEU A 48 14.35 13.27 12.82
N THR A 49 14.64 12.45 13.82
CA THR A 49 14.09 12.59 15.17
C THR A 49 15.22 12.74 16.19
N GLU A 50 15.15 13.77 17.03
CA GLU A 50 16.02 13.91 18.21
C GLU A 50 15.62 12.92 19.32
N GLU A 51 14.35 12.52 19.31
CA GLU A 51 13.74 11.60 20.28
C GLU A 51 14.10 10.13 20.07
N PHE A 52 14.86 9.80 19.02
CA PHE A 52 15.31 8.41 18.84
C PHE A 52 16.30 8.04 19.94
N ARG A 53 15.81 7.30 20.95
CA ARG A 53 16.66 6.63 21.91
C ARG A 53 17.29 5.45 21.20
N ALA A 54 18.62 5.37 21.20
CA ALA A 54 19.32 4.20 20.72
C ALA A 54 18.78 2.96 21.46
N GLY A 55 18.15 2.05 20.72
CA GLY A 55 17.45 0.91 21.29
C GLY A 55 17.30 -0.17 20.24
N SER A 56 17.69 -1.38 20.61
CA SER A 56 17.48 -2.58 19.80
C SER A 56 16.00 -2.81 19.55
N ILE A 57 15.64 -3.33 18.37
CA ILE A 57 14.28 -3.83 18.09
C ILE A 57 13.89 -4.77 19.23
N SER A 58 12.74 -4.53 19.90
CA SER A 58 12.38 -5.32 21.08
C SER A 58 12.44 -6.83 20.78
N GLU A 59 12.88 -7.64 21.75
CA GLU A 59 13.04 -9.09 21.57
C GLU A 59 11.73 -9.77 21.12
N LYS A 60 10.58 -9.23 21.54
CA LYS A 60 9.25 -9.66 21.09
C LYS A 60 9.05 -9.38 19.59
N ASN A 61 9.43 -8.20 19.12
CA ASN A 61 9.31 -7.80 17.72
C ASN A 61 10.30 -8.56 16.84
N LYS A 62 11.54 -8.78 17.29
CA LYS A 62 12.52 -9.63 16.61
C LYS A 62 12.00 -11.05 16.43
N LYS A 63 11.37 -11.65 17.45
CA LYS A 63 10.78 -13.00 17.35
C LYS A 63 9.62 -13.07 16.34
N ILE A 64 8.78 -12.04 16.27
CA ILE A 64 7.66 -11.96 15.31
C ILE A 64 8.21 -11.82 13.89
N ALA A 65 9.11 -10.86 13.69
CA ALA A 65 9.76 -10.59 12.41
C ALA A 65 10.54 -11.82 11.92
N ALA A 66 11.34 -12.46 12.78
CA ALA A 66 12.15 -13.63 12.46
C ALA A 66 11.31 -14.85 12.05
N LYS A 67 10.18 -15.11 12.73
CA LYS A 67 9.30 -16.25 12.40
C LYS A 67 8.68 -16.16 11.00
N LYS A 68 8.54 -14.95 10.47
CA LYS A 68 7.84 -14.69 9.20
C LYS A 68 8.65 -13.88 8.19
N ARG A 69 9.94 -13.69 8.45
CA ARG A 69 10.93 -13.03 7.59
C ARG A 69 10.54 -11.60 7.18
N LEU A 70 9.88 -10.84 8.06
CA LEU A 70 9.69 -9.40 7.85
C LEU A 70 11.02 -8.68 8.11
N LYS A 71 11.39 -7.74 7.24
CA LYS A 71 12.53 -6.84 7.42
C LYS A 71 12.09 -5.41 7.72
N PHE A 72 12.87 -4.70 8.51
CA PHE A 72 12.72 -3.27 8.73
C PHE A 72 13.75 -2.50 7.92
N ARG A 73 13.31 -1.39 7.31
CA ARG A 73 14.20 -0.50 6.57
C ARG A 73 14.04 0.95 6.99
N SER A 74 15.11 1.73 6.90
CA SER A 74 15.06 3.17 7.22
C SER A 74 15.55 4.02 6.05
N TRP A 75 14.87 5.15 5.86
CA TRP A 75 15.23 6.16 4.87
C TRP A 75 16.38 7.04 5.36
N ASN A 76 17.34 7.32 4.49
CA ASN A 76 18.54 8.08 4.80
C ASN A 76 18.86 9.06 3.66
N ARG A 77 19.35 10.25 4.02
CA ARG A 77 20.14 11.05 3.07
C ARG A 77 21.48 10.35 2.82
N PRO A 78 22.23 10.70 1.76
CA PRO A 78 23.60 10.22 1.57
C PRO A 78 24.55 10.89 2.57
N LEU A 79 24.35 10.63 3.86
CA LEU A 79 25.15 11.15 4.98
C LEU A 79 25.49 10.00 5.92
N ILE A 80 26.74 9.91 6.34
CA ILE A 80 27.19 8.89 7.30
C ILE A 80 26.46 9.02 8.63
N SER A 81 26.18 10.24 9.08
CA SER A 81 25.44 10.51 10.32
C SER A 81 24.02 9.93 10.30
N ASP A 82 23.36 9.91 9.14
CA ASP A 82 22.02 9.35 8.99
C ASP A 82 22.09 7.81 9.09
N LEU A 83 23.03 7.21 8.35
CA LEU A 83 23.26 5.77 8.35
C LEU A 83 23.70 5.22 9.70
N GLN A 84 24.52 5.96 10.44
CA GLN A 84 24.93 5.59 11.79
C GLN A 84 23.72 5.43 12.72
N LYS A 85 22.75 6.35 12.64
CA LYS A 85 21.50 6.28 13.40
C LYS A 85 20.63 5.10 12.96
N SER A 86 20.53 4.84 11.65
CA SER A 86 19.82 3.67 11.12
C SER A 86 20.44 2.35 11.60
N TRP A 87 21.77 2.26 11.59
CA TRP A 87 22.49 1.10 12.10
C TRP A 87 22.29 0.92 13.62
N GLN A 88 22.33 2.00 14.40
CA GLN A 88 22.03 1.98 15.83
C GLN A 88 20.59 1.56 16.13
N ALA A 89 19.67 1.80 15.19
CA ALA A 89 18.29 1.32 15.25
C ALA A 89 18.11 -0.16 14.86
N GLU A 90 19.21 -0.85 14.51
CA GLU A 90 19.25 -2.26 14.12
C GLU A 90 18.28 -2.60 12.97
N VAL A 91 18.10 -1.70 12.00
CA VAL A 91 17.33 -2.00 10.80
C VAL A 91 18.09 -2.99 9.90
N ASP A 92 17.36 -3.79 9.13
CA ASP A 92 17.93 -4.74 8.18
C ASP A 92 18.46 -4.05 6.92
N THR A 93 17.81 -2.96 6.51
CA THR A 93 18.04 -2.30 5.22
C THR A 93 18.16 -0.78 5.35
N ALA A 94 19.21 -0.22 4.75
CA ALA A 94 19.37 1.22 4.56
C ALA A 94 18.89 1.65 3.18
N VAL A 95 17.92 2.56 3.13
CA VAL A 95 17.46 3.20 1.90
C VAL A 95 18.16 4.56 1.77
N ILE A 96 19.17 4.65 0.91
CA ILE A 96 19.94 5.88 0.67
C ILE A 96 19.31 6.62 -0.52
N SER A 97 18.78 7.81 -0.29
CA SER A 97 17.92 8.48 -1.26
C SER A 97 18.54 9.73 -1.86
N VAL A 98 18.45 9.85 -3.19
CA VAL A 98 18.98 10.97 -3.98
C VAL A 98 17.88 11.52 -4.90
N SER A 99 17.63 12.83 -4.83
CA SER A 99 16.70 13.49 -5.76
C SER A 99 17.38 13.81 -7.09
N LEU A 100 16.87 13.26 -8.20
CA LEU A 100 17.44 13.50 -9.52
C LEU A 100 17.18 14.90 -10.06
N LYS A 101 16.06 15.54 -9.70
CA LYS A 101 15.82 16.97 -9.98
C LYS A 101 16.91 17.83 -9.32
N ASN A 102 17.26 17.52 -8.06
CA ASN A 102 18.32 18.23 -7.34
C ASN A 102 19.70 17.96 -7.97
N LEU A 103 19.98 16.70 -8.33
CA LEU A 103 21.23 16.34 -9.02
C LEU A 103 21.38 17.11 -10.34
N GLN A 104 20.34 17.16 -11.18
CA GLN A 104 20.34 17.92 -12.42
C GLN A 104 20.53 19.41 -12.18
N PHE A 105 19.76 20.00 -11.25
CA PHE A 105 19.89 21.41 -10.90
C PHE A 105 21.32 21.75 -10.46
N ARG A 106 21.92 20.93 -9.58
CA ARG A 106 23.32 21.10 -9.17
C ARG A 106 24.29 20.94 -10.33
N ARG A 107 24.07 20.01 -11.25
CA ARG A 107 24.95 19.88 -12.44
C ARG A 107 24.92 21.14 -13.31
N LEU A 108 23.74 21.74 -13.50
CA LEU A 108 23.54 22.93 -14.32
C LEU A 108 24.07 24.20 -13.66
N VAL A 109 23.84 24.37 -12.35
CA VAL A 109 24.14 25.62 -11.65
C VAL A 109 25.45 25.55 -10.85
N TYR A 110 25.76 24.41 -10.24
CA TYR A 110 26.84 24.24 -9.26
C TYR A 110 27.59 22.91 -9.46
N LYS A 111 28.24 22.71 -10.61
CA LYS A 111 28.85 21.42 -11.03
C LYS A 111 29.58 20.65 -9.89
N LYS A 112 30.44 21.33 -9.12
CA LYS A 112 31.15 20.73 -7.97
C LYS A 112 30.20 20.11 -6.93
N SER A 113 29.04 20.71 -6.68
CA SER A 113 28.04 20.21 -5.73
C SER A 113 27.34 18.94 -6.19
N ALA A 114 27.28 18.65 -7.50
CA ALA A 114 26.78 17.39 -8.02
C ALA A 114 27.81 16.26 -7.85
N ASP A 115 29.09 16.56 -8.10
CA ASP A 115 30.18 15.60 -7.88
C ASP A 115 30.33 15.25 -6.39
N LEU A 116 30.15 16.24 -5.51
CA LEU A 116 30.08 16.03 -4.07
C LEU A 116 28.92 15.09 -3.69
N LEU A 117 27.72 15.29 -4.23
CA LEU A 117 26.56 14.43 -3.94
C LEU A 117 26.80 12.96 -4.34
N LEU A 118 27.43 12.71 -5.49
CA LEU A 118 27.81 11.35 -5.91
C LEU A 118 28.94 10.76 -5.06
N THR A 119 29.86 11.61 -4.60
CA THR A 119 30.92 11.22 -3.65
C THR A 119 30.33 10.82 -2.30
N ASP A 120 29.37 11.58 -1.80
CA ASP A 120 28.67 11.30 -0.56
C ASP A 120 27.84 10.02 -0.67
N LEU A 121 27.13 9.82 -1.79
CA LEU A 121 26.43 8.56 -2.07
C LEU A 121 27.40 7.38 -2.06
N LYS A 122 28.56 7.50 -2.72
CA LYS A 122 29.60 6.45 -2.73
C LYS A 122 30.07 6.13 -1.31
N ARG A 123 30.37 7.14 -0.48
CA ARG A 123 30.78 6.97 0.93
C ARG A 123 29.69 6.29 1.76
N SER A 124 28.44 6.72 1.58
CA SER A 124 27.28 6.15 2.25
C SER A 124 27.07 4.67 1.91
N ILE A 125 27.23 4.29 0.64
CA ILE A 125 27.15 2.88 0.23
C ILE A 125 28.22 2.06 0.97
N TYR A 126 29.48 2.48 0.93
CA TYR A 126 30.55 1.73 1.61
C TYR A 126 30.32 1.60 3.11
N TYR A 127 29.91 2.68 3.78
CA TYR A 127 29.61 2.61 5.20
C TYR A 127 28.49 1.61 5.51
N ALA A 128 27.41 1.61 4.73
CA ALA A 128 26.33 0.64 4.92
C ALA A 128 26.83 -0.81 4.70
N GLN A 129 27.72 -1.04 3.73
CA GLN A 129 28.36 -2.35 3.50
C GLN A 129 29.23 -2.78 4.69
N GLU A 130 30.07 -1.88 5.20
CA GLU A 130 30.92 -2.15 6.37
C GLU A 130 30.09 -2.49 7.62
N LYS A 131 28.88 -1.93 7.72
CA LYS A 131 27.92 -2.22 8.80
C LYS A 131 27.05 -3.45 8.56
N GLY A 132 27.20 -4.12 7.41
CA GLY A 132 26.43 -5.33 7.08
C GLY A 132 24.96 -5.06 6.80
N LEU A 133 24.58 -3.83 6.44
CA LEU A 133 23.21 -3.48 6.08
C LEU A 133 22.93 -3.87 4.62
N GLU A 134 21.71 -4.32 4.34
CA GLU A 134 21.21 -4.38 2.96
C GLU A 134 21.00 -2.96 2.42
N ILE A 135 21.31 -2.74 1.15
CA ILE A 135 21.39 -1.39 0.58
C ILE A 135 20.39 -1.25 -0.55
N VAL A 136 19.48 -0.30 -0.36
CA VAL A 136 18.61 0.22 -1.41
C VAL A 136 19.08 1.63 -1.76
N VAL A 137 19.33 1.91 -3.03
CA VAL A 137 19.54 3.30 -3.49
C VAL A 137 18.29 3.79 -4.19
N GLU A 138 17.63 4.78 -3.58
CA GLU A 138 16.39 5.37 -4.10
C GLU A 138 16.69 6.64 -4.90
N PHE A 139 16.27 6.65 -6.16
CA PHE A 139 16.37 7.83 -7.01
C PHE A 139 14.99 8.48 -7.18
N GLN A 140 14.80 9.63 -6.54
CA GLN A 140 13.51 10.34 -6.58
C GLN A 140 13.36 11.14 -7.87
N ASN A 141 12.13 11.18 -8.39
CA ASN A 141 11.76 11.82 -9.65
C ASN A 141 12.51 11.22 -10.85
N ALA A 142 12.57 9.89 -10.91
CA ALA A 142 13.36 9.20 -11.92
C ALA A 142 12.87 9.41 -13.36
N SER A 143 11.60 9.77 -13.58
CA SER A 143 11.09 10.16 -14.90
C SER A 143 11.57 11.54 -15.37
N ALA A 144 12.08 12.38 -14.46
CA ALA A 144 12.55 13.73 -14.82
C ALA A 144 13.86 13.73 -15.62
N VAL A 145 14.51 12.57 -15.77
CA VAL A 145 15.79 12.43 -16.45
C VAL A 145 15.71 11.46 -17.62
N ASN A 146 16.61 11.59 -18.59
CA ASN A 146 16.67 10.66 -19.71
C ASN A 146 17.07 9.24 -19.25
N LEU A 147 16.77 8.24 -20.09
CA LEU A 147 17.05 6.85 -19.76
C LEU A 147 18.56 6.59 -19.56
N ASN A 148 19.42 7.19 -20.38
CA ASN A 148 20.88 6.99 -20.30
C ASN A 148 21.44 7.31 -18.91
N LEU A 149 21.00 8.42 -18.29
CA LEU A 149 21.42 8.76 -16.93
C LEU A 149 20.92 7.74 -15.90
N ILE A 150 19.72 7.18 -16.07
CA ILE A 150 19.24 6.11 -15.19
C ILE A 150 20.14 4.87 -15.33
N LEU A 151 20.52 4.49 -16.55
CA LEU A 151 21.40 3.35 -16.80
C LEU A 151 22.81 3.57 -16.22
N GLU A 152 23.36 4.78 -16.35
CA GLU A 152 24.63 5.16 -15.70
C GLU A 152 24.56 5.03 -14.17
N LEU A 153 23.47 5.49 -13.56
CA LEU A 153 23.25 5.41 -12.11
C LEU A 153 23.01 3.97 -11.64
N ALA A 154 22.31 3.18 -12.45
CA ALA A 154 22.13 1.75 -12.21
C ALA A 154 23.48 1.02 -12.22
N ASP A 155 24.32 1.25 -13.24
CA ASP A 155 25.66 0.67 -13.30
C ASP A 155 26.55 1.14 -12.13
N PHE A 156 26.44 2.42 -11.76
CA PHE A 156 27.10 2.96 -10.57
C PHE A 156 26.72 2.18 -9.29
N CYS A 157 25.43 1.87 -9.11
CA CYS A 157 24.92 1.12 -7.96
C CYS A 157 25.40 -0.34 -8.00
N ARG A 158 25.25 -0.99 -9.17
CA ARG A 158 25.64 -2.39 -9.40
C ARG A 158 27.12 -2.64 -9.10
N THR A 159 28.00 -1.82 -9.68
CA THR A 159 29.46 -1.93 -9.49
C THR A 159 29.92 -1.70 -8.05
N ARG A 160 29.03 -1.21 -7.18
CA ARG A 160 29.28 -0.95 -5.76
C ARG A 160 28.51 -1.89 -4.84
N GLY A 161 27.89 -2.96 -5.35
CA GLY A 161 27.23 -3.97 -4.53
C GLY A 161 25.96 -3.47 -3.83
N VAL A 162 25.26 -2.49 -4.42
CA VAL A 162 23.91 -2.11 -3.98
C VAL A 162 22.96 -3.28 -4.24
N ASN A 163 22.14 -3.65 -3.26
CA ASN A 163 21.22 -4.79 -3.37
C ASN A 163 20.02 -4.48 -4.25
N ARG A 164 19.43 -3.28 -4.09
CA ARG A 164 18.26 -2.83 -4.86
C ARG A 164 18.40 -1.40 -5.35
N PHE A 165 18.03 -1.17 -6.60
CA PHE A 165 17.78 0.16 -7.13
C PHE A 165 16.30 0.48 -6.97
N SER A 166 15.97 1.62 -6.38
CA SER A 166 14.58 2.05 -6.18
C SER A 166 14.26 3.21 -7.11
N TYR A 167 13.41 2.93 -8.09
CA TYR A 167 12.90 3.91 -9.04
C TYR A 167 11.67 4.58 -8.41
N GLN A 168 11.83 5.82 -7.95
CA GLN A 168 10.77 6.55 -7.26
C GLN A 168 10.24 7.70 -8.11
N GLU A 169 8.92 7.77 -8.20
CA GLU A 169 8.19 8.92 -8.72
C GLU A 169 7.58 9.68 -7.54
N ALA A 170 7.94 10.96 -7.40
CA ALA A 170 7.40 11.80 -6.32
C ALA A 170 6.37 12.77 -6.91
N GLU A 171 6.81 13.79 -7.64
CA GLU A 171 5.94 14.88 -8.10
C GLU A 171 5.50 14.74 -9.56
N THR A 172 5.62 13.54 -10.09
CA THR A 172 5.56 13.27 -11.52
C THR A 172 4.31 12.46 -11.83
N VAL A 173 3.79 12.68 -13.03
CA VAL A 173 2.65 11.93 -13.56
C VAL A 173 3.15 10.64 -14.18
N ILE A 174 2.46 9.54 -13.89
CA ILE A 174 2.80 8.24 -14.44
C ILE A 174 1.68 7.79 -15.37
N GLU A 175 2.02 7.67 -16.66
CA GLU A 175 1.22 6.94 -17.64
C GLU A 175 1.70 5.47 -17.62
N PRO A 176 0.85 4.50 -17.22
CA PRO A 176 1.29 3.13 -16.95
C PRO A 176 1.99 2.41 -18.12
N LEU A 177 1.59 2.63 -19.38
CA LEU A 177 2.16 1.91 -20.52
C LEU A 177 3.56 2.42 -20.89
N LYS A 178 3.75 3.74 -20.95
CA LYS A 178 5.07 4.37 -21.09
C LYS A 178 5.97 4.03 -19.91
N PHE A 179 5.41 3.96 -18.71
CA PHE A 179 6.15 3.54 -17.53
C PHE A 179 6.63 2.10 -17.67
N LYS A 180 5.77 1.17 -18.13
CA LYS A 180 6.15 -0.21 -18.44
C LYS A 180 7.35 -0.27 -19.38
N GLN A 181 7.25 0.40 -20.53
CA GLN A 181 8.30 0.42 -21.56
C GLN A 181 9.63 0.92 -21.00
N ARG A 182 9.58 1.97 -20.16
CA ARG A 182 10.78 2.50 -19.50
C ARG A 182 11.39 1.50 -18.53
N ILE A 183 10.57 0.81 -17.74
CA ILE A 183 11.03 -0.22 -16.80
C ILE A 183 11.60 -1.44 -17.55
N GLU A 184 10.96 -1.88 -18.64
CA GLU A 184 11.48 -2.95 -19.51
C GLU A 184 12.87 -2.58 -20.08
N ALA A 185 13.04 -1.33 -20.52
CA ALA A 185 14.33 -0.85 -21.02
C ALA A 185 15.42 -0.85 -19.93
N ILE A 186 15.08 -0.50 -18.69
CA ILE A 186 16.03 -0.55 -17.56
C ILE A 186 16.40 -2.01 -17.24
N ILE A 187 15.41 -2.89 -17.10
CA ILE A 187 15.65 -4.29 -16.71
C ILE A 187 16.40 -5.05 -17.81
N SER A 188 16.10 -4.80 -19.09
CA SER A 188 16.76 -5.47 -20.21
C SER A 188 18.25 -5.14 -20.33
N THR A 189 18.70 -4.03 -19.73
CA THR A 189 20.06 -3.54 -19.85
C THR A 189 20.86 -3.65 -18.55
N ALA A 190 20.22 -4.08 -17.47
CA ALA A 190 20.82 -3.99 -16.16
C ALA A 190 20.51 -5.20 -15.28
N ASP A 191 21.57 -5.85 -14.82
CA ASP A 191 21.53 -7.01 -13.94
C ASP A 191 21.52 -6.57 -12.47
N PHE A 192 20.36 -6.12 -11.98
CA PHE A 192 20.13 -5.72 -10.59
C PHE A 192 18.65 -5.88 -10.19
N GLU A 193 18.35 -5.97 -8.89
CA GLU A 193 16.96 -5.97 -8.42
C GLU A 193 16.37 -4.55 -8.44
N LEU A 194 15.27 -4.38 -9.18
CA LEU A 194 14.57 -3.10 -9.31
C LEU A 194 13.30 -3.10 -8.44
N GLU A 195 13.16 -2.09 -7.59
CA GLU A 195 11.89 -1.77 -6.94
C GLU A 195 11.31 -0.45 -7.46
N VAL A 196 9.99 -0.31 -7.44
CA VAL A 196 9.29 0.92 -7.85
C VAL A 196 8.49 1.53 -6.71
N ASN A 197 8.44 2.86 -6.66
CA ASN A 197 7.64 3.63 -5.71
C ASN A 197 6.87 4.73 -6.46
N CYS A 198 5.62 4.43 -6.80
CA CYS A 198 4.80 5.29 -7.66
C CYS A 198 4.02 6.35 -6.86
N SER A 199 3.96 7.57 -7.40
CA SER A 199 3.06 8.64 -6.99
C SER A 199 1.66 8.39 -7.55
N ASN A 200 0.62 8.82 -6.82
CA ASN A 200 -0.78 8.60 -7.19
C ASN A 200 -1.53 9.90 -7.52
N VAL A 201 -0.88 10.81 -8.25
CA VAL A 201 -1.42 12.14 -8.59
C VAL A 201 -2.71 12.03 -9.43
N PHE A 202 -2.75 11.10 -10.39
CA PHE A 202 -3.90 10.87 -11.28
C PHE A 202 -4.63 9.54 -11.02
N GLN A 203 -4.50 8.97 -9.81
CA GLN A 203 -5.12 7.68 -9.47
C GLN A 203 -4.63 6.51 -10.34
N THR A 204 -3.39 6.57 -10.85
CA THR A 204 -2.79 5.55 -11.72
C THR A 204 -1.69 4.71 -11.04
N ALA A 205 -1.37 4.96 -9.76
CA ALA A 205 -0.20 4.34 -9.10
C ALA A 205 -0.28 2.82 -9.01
N ALA A 206 -1.46 2.26 -8.71
CA ALA A 206 -1.67 0.81 -8.68
C ALA A 206 -1.47 0.17 -10.06
N ALA A 207 -2.04 0.78 -11.10
CA ALA A 207 -1.86 0.33 -12.48
C ALA A 207 -0.39 0.45 -12.95
N ALA A 208 0.29 1.55 -12.59
CA ALA A 208 1.70 1.75 -12.88
C ALA A 208 2.59 0.73 -12.15
N SER A 209 2.29 0.42 -10.89
CA SER A 209 3.03 -0.59 -10.12
C SER A 209 2.85 -1.98 -10.70
N LEU A 210 1.62 -2.34 -11.12
CA LEU A 210 1.35 -3.57 -11.84
C LEU A 210 2.08 -3.61 -13.19
N ALA A 211 2.13 -2.49 -13.91
CA ALA A 211 2.84 -2.39 -15.17
C ALA A 211 4.35 -2.64 -14.97
N ALA A 212 4.98 -2.04 -13.96
CA ALA A 212 6.37 -2.30 -13.60
C ALA A 212 6.61 -3.76 -13.17
N TYR A 213 5.71 -4.35 -12.39
CA TYR A 213 5.76 -5.78 -12.07
C TYR A 213 5.77 -6.64 -13.33
N LYS A 214 4.86 -6.36 -14.28
CA LYS A 214 4.79 -7.09 -15.56
C LYS A 214 6.00 -6.85 -16.46
N ALA A 215 6.70 -5.72 -16.29
CA ALA A 215 7.98 -5.44 -16.94
C ALA A 215 9.16 -6.23 -16.32
N GLY A 216 8.96 -6.84 -15.15
CA GLY A 216 9.97 -7.65 -14.45
C GLY A 216 10.49 -7.06 -13.14
N ALA A 217 9.97 -5.91 -12.69
CA ALA A 217 10.40 -5.31 -11.44
C ALA A 217 10.12 -6.26 -10.27
N GLN A 218 11.13 -6.46 -9.42
CA GLN A 218 11.11 -7.40 -8.32
C GLN A 218 10.60 -6.80 -7.02
N GLY A 219 10.41 -5.47 -6.93
CA GLY A 219 9.88 -4.82 -5.73
C GLY A 219 8.81 -3.77 -6.03
N ILE A 220 7.81 -3.67 -5.15
CA ILE A 220 6.82 -2.59 -5.16
C ILE A 220 6.75 -1.98 -3.76
N CYS A 221 7.00 -0.68 -3.68
CA CYS A 221 6.71 0.11 -2.50
C CYS A 221 5.27 0.60 -2.55
N ALA A 222 4.51 0.38 -1.49
CA ALA A 222 3.14 0.82 -1.35
C ALA A 222 2.86 1.32 0.07
N SER A 223 1.82 2.13 0.21
CA SER A 223 1.40 2.68 1.51
C SER A 223 -0.04 2.28 1.75
N PHE A 224 -0.40 1.91 2.97
CA PHE A 224 -1.75 1.54 3.33
C PHE A 224 -2.71 2.71 3.07
N ASN A 225 -3.85 2.43 2.40
CA ASN A 225 -4.77 3.47 1.89
C ASN A 225 -4.10 4.50 0.94
N GLY A 226 -2.93 4.16 0.40
CA GLY A 226 -2.08 5.08 -0.37
C GLY A 226 -1.57 6.28 0.46
N PHE A 227 -1.56 6.17 1.79
CA PHE A 227 -1.26 7.27 2.72
C PHE A 227 0.08 7.96 2.40
N SER A 228 0.07 9.28 2.51
CA SER A 228 1.24 10.14 2.31
C SER A 228 0.96 11.50 2.92
N LYS A 229 1.92 12.07 3.66
CA LYS A 229 1.83 13.47 4.13
C LYS A 229 2.19 14.49 3.05
N LYS A 230 2.73 14.03 1.92
CA LYS A 230 2.96 14.86 0.72
C LYS A 230 1.61 15.14 0.05
N PRO A 231 1.49 16.16 -0.83
CA PRO A 231 0.21 16.53 -1.46
C PRO A 231 -0.44 15.43 -2.32
N TYR A 232 0.30 14.35 -2.62
CA TYR A 232 -0.19 13.22 -3.41
C TYR A 232 -0.01 11.90 -2.66
N ARG A 233 -0.98 11.00 -2.88
CA ARG A 233 -0.98 9.62 -2.38
C ARG A 233 0.07 8.76 -3.11
N ARG A 234 0.22 7.52 -2.65
CA ARG A 234 1.09 6.49 -3.23
C ARG A 234 0.28 5.32 -3.75
N THR A 235 0.95 4.32 -4.34
CA THR A 235 0.34 3.01 -4.56
C THR A 235 -0.29 2.53 -3.26
N ALA A 236 -1.58 2.22 -3.31
CA ALA A 236 -2.31 1.71 -2.16
C ALA A 236 -1.94 0.24 -1.92
N LEU A 237 -1.49 -0.08 -0.71
CA LEU A 237 -1.00 -1.41 -0.35
C LEU A 237 -2.10 -2.47 -0.53
N GLU A 238 -3.30 -2.19 -0.02
CA GLU A 238 -4.45 -3.09 -0.11
C GLU A 238 -4.86 -3.38 -1.56
N GLU A 239 -4.75 -2.38 -2.45
CA GLU A 239 -5.09 -2.53 -3.86
C GLU A 239 -4.06 -3.40 -4.58
N ILE A 240 -2.77 -3.10 -4.43
CA ILE A 240 -1.73 -3.87 -5.10
C ILE A 240 -1.64 -5.30 -4.57
N MET A 241 -1.89 -5.51 -3.28
CA MET A 241 -2.01 -6.86 -2.70
C MET A 241 -3.14 -7.66 -3.35
N MET A 242 -4.34 -7.07 -3.48
CA MET A 242 -5.47 -7.75 -4.11
C MET A 242 -5.26 -7.98 -5.62
N ILE A 243 -4.61 -7.04 -6.31
CA ILE A 243 -4.20 -7.21 -7.72
C ILE A 243 -3.25 -8.40 -7.85
N LEU A 244 -2.17 -8.45 -7.07
CA LEU A 244 -1.21 -9.55 -7.11
C LEU A 244 -1.85 -10.90 -6.73
N LYS A 245 -2.75 -10.88 -5.74
CA LYS A 245 -3.51 -12.06 -5.32
C LYS A 245 -4.44 -12.57 -6.43
N LYS A 246 -5.36 -11.73 -6.92
CA LYS A 246 -6.49 -12.15 -7.77
C LYS A 246 -6.18 -12.13 -9.26
N ILE A 247 -5.36 -11.18 -9.72
CA ILE A 247 -5.08 -10.98 -11.16
C ILE A 247 -3.82 -11.74 -11.55
N GLU A 248 -2.76 -11.66 -10.73
CA GLU A 248 -1.50 -12.39 -10.99
C GLU A 248 -1.46 -13.79 -10.35
N ALA A 249 -2.59 -14.25 -9.78
CA ALA A 249 -2.78 -15.58 -9.19
C ALA A 249 -1.72 -15.95 -8.12
N LEU A 250 -1.26 -14.97 -7.34
CA LEU A 250 -0.33 -15.18 -6.22
C LEU A 250 -1.07 -15.46 -4.90
N ASP A 251 -2.20 -16.19 -4.98
CA ASP A 251 -3.14 -16.41 -3.88
C ASP A 251 -2.50 -16.97 -2.60
N SER A 252 -1.49 -17.83 -2.75
CA SER A 252 -0.80 -18.48 -1.62
C SER A 252 0.16 -17.56 -0.88
N LYS A 253 0.56 -16.43 -1.48
CA LYS A 253 1.55 -15.52 -0.89
C LYS A 253 0.91 -14.49 0.04
N TYR A 254 -0.21 -13.89 -0.36
CA TYR A 254 -0.82 -12.78 0.36
C TYR A 254 -2.12 -13.19 1.06
N LYS A 255 -2.12 -13.08 2.39
CA LYS A 255 -3.28 -13.38 3.26
C LYS A 255 -4.03 -12.09 3.55
N THR A 256 -5.13 -11.85 2.87
CA THR A 256 -5.81 -10.54 2.81
C THR A 256 -6.98 -10.40 3.78
N GLU A 257 -7.32 -11.46 4.50
CA GLU A 257 -8.53 -11.57 5.34
C GLU A 257 -8.57 -10.55 6.49
N LYS A 258 -7.41 -9.97 6.84
CA LYS A 258 -7.28 -8.94 7.88
C LYS A 258 -7.20 -7.51 7.34
N LEU A 259 -7.39 -7.29 6.03
CA LEU A 259 -7.28 -5.96 5.43
C LEU A 259 -8.23 -4.94 6.07
N PHE A 260 -9.49 -5.31 6.34
CA PHE A 260 -10.45 -4.40 6.95
C PHE A 260 -10.13 -4.12 8.43
N GLU A 261 -9.63 -5.11 9.18
CA GLU A 261 -9.14 -4.93 10.56
C GLU A 261 -7.97 -3.95 10.58
N LEU A 262 -6.95 -4.18 9.72
CA LEU A 262 -5.82 -3.29 9.55
C LEU A 262 -6.27 -1.88 9.14
N SER A 263 -7.29 -1.77 8.29
CA SER A 263 -7.83 -0.48 7.87
C SER A 263 -8.38 0.35 9.01
N ARG A 264 -9.01 -0.28 10.02
CA ARG A 264 -9.54 0.43 11.18
C ARG A 264 -8.42 0.91 12.08
N LEU A 265 -7.46 0.03 12.39
CA LEU A 265 -6.29 0.36 13.19
C LEU A 265 -5.46 1.48 12.56
N MET A 266 -5.19 1.38 11.26
CA MET A 266 -4.45 2.41 10.53
C MET A 266 -5.21 3.73 10.45
N ALA A 267 -6.52 3.71 10.23
CA ALA A 267 -7.30 4.94 10.16
C ALA A 267 -7.28 5.71 11.48
N GLU A 268 -7.40 5.00 12.61
CA GLU A 268 -7.28 5.60 13.94
C GLU A 268 -5.85 6.09 14.22
N TYR A 269 -4.84 5.29 13.88
CA TYR A 269 -3.43 5.61 14.10
C TYR A 269 -2.95 6.82 13.28
N LEU A 270 -3.36 6.90 12.01
CA LEU A 270 -2.94 7.95 11.07
C LEU A 270 -3.87 9.17 11.09
N ASN A 271 -5.07 9.04 11.66
CA ASN A 271 -6.19 9.97 11.46
C ASN A 271 -6.50 10.22 9.97
N ASP A 272 -6.41 9.16 9.14
CA ASP A 272 -6.75 9.15 7.71
C ASP A 272 -7.76 8.03 7.42
N PHE A 273 -9.05 8.38 7.35
CA PHE A 273 -10.12 7.41 7.15
C PHE A 273 -10.37 7.17 5.65
N PRO A 274 -10.44 5.91 5.18
CA PRO A 274 -10.77 5.63 3.79
C PRO A 274 -12.19 6.09 3.46
N ALA A 275 -12.39 6.52 2.21
CA ALA A 275 -13.73 6.77 1.69
C ALA A 275 -14.59 5.50 1.80
N VAL A 276 -15.90 5.67 2.00
CA VAL A 276 -16.81 4.53 2.21
C VAL A 276 -16.85 3.57 1.03
N ASN A 277 -16.59 4.08 -0.18
CA ASN A 277 -16.52 3.36 -1.44
C ASN A 277 -15.08 3.11 -1.92
N LYS A 278 -14.06 3.28 -1.06
CA LYS A 278 -12.66 3.01 -1.40
C LYS A 278 -12.51 1.57 -1.87
N ALA A 279 -11.79 1.36 -2.98
CA ALA A 279 -11.54 0.02 -3.48
C ALA A 279 -10.89 -0.86 -2.40
N VAL A 280 -11.29 -2.14 -2.36
CA VAL A 280 -10.83 -3.19 -1.43
C VAL A 280 -11.27 -3.03 0.03
N ILE A 281 -11.10 -1.86 0.64
CA ILE A 281 -11.29 -1.63 2.09
C ILE A 281 -12.48 -0.73 2.44
N GLY A 282 -13.19 -0.19 1.45
CA GLY A 282 -14.35 0.66 1.67
C GLY A 282 -15.49 -0.12 2.33
N LYS A 283 -16.04 0.42 3.43
CA LYS A 283 -17.10 -0.23 4.21
C LYS A 283 -18.40 -0.48 3.44
N ASP A 284 -18.62 0.24 2.33
CA ASP A 284 -19.87 0.17 1.55
C ASP A 284 -19.72 -0.64 0.24
N ILE A 285 -18.53 -1.16 -0.11
CA ILE A 285 -18.30 -1.78 -1.43
C ILE A 285 -19.03 -3.13 -1.63
N PHE A 286 -19.53 -3.74 -0.55
CA PHE A 286 -20.33 -4.96 -0.56
C PHE A 286 -21.79 -4.74 -0.14
N LYS A 287 -22.26 -3.48 -0.22
CA LYS A 287 -23.67 -3.14 -0.03
C LYS A 287 -24.45 -3.30 -1.33
N HIS A 288 -25.54 -4.06 -1.25
CA HIS A 288 -26.39 -4.33 -2.41
C HIS A 288 -27.83 -3.90 -2.13
N GLU A 289 -28.36 -2.99 -2.95
CA GLU A 289 -29.74 -2.49 -2.83
C GLU A 289 -30.67 -3.06 -3.91
N SER A 290 -30.19 -3.04 -5.15
CA SER A 290 -31.01 -3.29 -6.34
C SER A 290 -31.62 -4.68 -6.30
N GLY A 291 -32.94 -4.77 -6.57
CA GLY A 291 -33.65 -6.04 -6.54
C GLY A 291 -33.08 -7.12 -7.46
N ILE A 292 -32.55 -6.72 -8.63
CA ILE A 292 -31.89 -7.64 -9.57
C ILE A 292 -30.51 -8.09 -9.06
N HIS A 293 -29.74 -7.19 -8.44
CA HIS A 293 -28.43 -7.51 -7.89
C HIS A 293 -28.56 -8.46 -6.72
N VAL A 294 -29.44 -8.15 -5.76
CA VAL A 294 -29.68 -9.00 -4.58
C VAL A 294 -30.18 -10.38 -5.01
N ALA A 295 -31.10 -10.45 -5.98
CA ALA A 295 -31.56 -11.74 -6.50
C ALA A 295 -30.45 -12.56 -7.18
N GLY A 296 -29.52 -11.91 -7.88
CA GLY A 296 -28.35 -12.55 -8.47
C GLY A 296 -27.39 -13.07 -7.40
N ILE A 297 -27.03 -12.23 -6.43
CA ILE A 297 -26.07 -12.57 -5.37
C ILE A 297 -26.57 -13.69 -4.46
N LEU A 298 -27.86 -13.72 -4.15
CA LEU A 298 -28.48 -14.81 -3.37
C LEU A 298 -28.41 -16.17 -4.09
N LYS A 299 -28.30 -16.18 -5.43
CA LYS A 299 -28.13 -17.42 -6.22
C LYS A 299 -26.66 -17.75 -6.41
N ASN A 300 -25.88 -16.78 -6.87
CA ASN A 300 -24.46 -16.89 -7.09
C ASN A 300 -23.79 -15.52 -6.83
N PRO A 301 -23.07 -15.34 -5.71
CA PRO A 301 -22.41 -14.08 -5.37
C PRO A 301 -21.45 -13.55 -6.44
N THR A 302 -20.78 -14.42 -7.20
CA THR A 302 -19.79 -14.01 -8.21
C THR A 302 -20.41 -13.23 -9.38
N THR A 303 -21.75 -13.19 -9.48
CA THR A 303 -22.46 -12.41 -10.51
C THR A 303 -22.24 -10.91 -10.36
N TYR A 304 -22.10 -10.42 -9.12
CA TYR A 304 -21.98 -8.98 -8.82
C TYR A 304 -20.86 -8.65 -7.83
N GLU A 305 -20.10 -9.65 -7.38
CA GLU A 305 -18.96 -9.47 -6.49
C GLU A 305 -17.71 -10.00 -7.18
N ALA A 306 -16.75 -9.11 -7.45
CA ALA A 306 -15.47 -9.45 -8.08
C ALA A 306 -14.62 -10.39 -7.21
N PHE A 307 -14.81 -10.34 -5.90
CA PHE A 307 -14.18 -11.22 -4.90
C PHE A 307 -15.10 -11.31 -3.67
N SER A 308 -14.91 -12.34 -2.85
CA SER A 308 -15.75 -12.52 -1.66
C SER A 308 -15.42 -11.46 -0.59
N PRO A 309 -16.41 -10.87 0.10
CA PRO A 309 -16.15 -9.92 1.19
C PRO A 309 -15.25 -10.49 2.30
N ALA A 310 -15.34 -11.80 2.55
CA ALA A 310 -14.52 -12.47 3.56
C ALA A 310 -13.02 -12.48 3.21
N GLU A 311 -12.65 -12.38 1.92
CA GLU A 311 -11.25 -12.33 1.48
C GLU A 311 -10.52 -11.07 1.97
N VAL A 312 -11.26 -10.04 2.39
CA VAL A 312 -10.71 -8.77 2.88
C VAL A 312 -11.17 -8.43 4.29
N GLY A 313 -11.85 -9.37 4.97
CA GLY A 313 -12.39 -9.16 6.33
C GLY A 313 -13.68 -8.35 6.38
N LEU A 314 -14.38 -8.19 5.26
CA LEU A 314 -15.67 -7.53 5.17
C LEU A 314 -16.83 -8.55 5.20
N LYS A 315 -18.04 -8.01 5.31
CA LYS A 315 -19.29 -8.78 5.19
C LYS A 315 -20.16 -8.17 4.12
N ARG A 316 -20.93 -9.03 3.44
CA ARG A 316 -21.99 -8.60 2.54
C ARG A 316 -23.12 -7.98 3.34
N GLU A 317 -23.70 -6.91 2.82
CA GLU A 317 -24.86 -6.27 3.43
C GLU A 317 -25.94 -6.03 2.37
N ILE A 318 -27.16 -6.49 2.66
CA ILE A 318 -28.34 -6.16 1.85
C ILE A 318 -28.98 -4.92 2.48
N ILE A 319 -28.97 -3.81 1.74
CA ILE A 319 -29.64 -2.58 2.15
C ILE A 319 -31.00 -2.47 1.46
N ILE A 320 -31.97 -1.90 2.17
CA ILE A 320 -33.36 -1.84 1.70
C ILE A 320 -33.75 -0.38 1.45
N GLY A 321 -34.03 -0.08 0.18
CA GLY A 321 -34.33 1.27 -0.29
C GLY A 321 -35.27 1.29 -1.49
N LYS A 322 -35.31 2.43 -2.19
CA LYS A 322 -36.21 2.67 -3.33
C LYS A 322 -35.98 1.70 -4.50
N HIS A 323 -34.77 1.17 -4.65
CA HIS A 323 -34.41 0.23 -5.72
C HIS A 323 -34.59 -1.24 -5.34
N SER A 324 -35.00 -1.53 -4.10
CA SER A 324 -35.16 -2.90 -3.64
C SER A 324 -36.32 -3.63 -4.32
N GLY A 325 -36.16 -4.95 -4.42
CA GLY A 325 -37.19 -5.87 -4.90
C GLY A 325 -37.72 -6.76 -3.78
N LYS A 326 -38.79 -7.50 -4.06
CA LYS A 326 -39.45 -8.39 -3.08
C LYS A 326 -38.49 -9.38 -2.43
N LYS A 327 -37.58 -9.98 -3.22
CA LYS A 327 -36.57 -10.93 -2.72
C LYS A 327 -35.57 -10.28 -1.77
N ALA A 328 -35.19 -9.02 -1.99
CA ALA A 328 -34.31 -8.29 -1.08
C ALA A 328 -35.00 -8.05 0.26
N VAL A 329 -36.28 -7.64 0.24
CA VAL A 329 -37.08 -7.48 1.47
C VAL A 329 -37.20 -8.80 2.22
N ILE A 330 -37.53 -9.91 1.55
CA ILE A 330 -37.61 -11.23 2.18
C ILE A 330 -36.27 -11.63 2.80
N ALA A 331 -35.16 -11.44 2.08
CA ALA A 331 -33.84 -11.76 2.57
C ALA A 331 -33.47 -10.93 3.81
N LYS A 332 -33.71 -9.61 3.79
CA LYS A 332 -33.40 -8.73 4.90
C LYS A 332 -34.26 -9.01 6.14
N TYR A 333 -35.57 -9.23 5.97
CA TYR A 333 -36.43 -9.59 7.10
C TYR A 333 -36.09 -10.96 7.70
N ARG A 334 -35.59 -11.90 6.88
CA ARG A 334 -35.06 -13.18 7.39
C ARG A 334 -33.85 -12.98 8.31
N GLU A 335 -32.99 -11.98 8.07
CA GLU A 335 -31.90 -11.62 9.00
C GLU A 335 -32.44 -11.17 10.37
N PHE A 336 -33.67 -10.63 10.42
CA PHE A 336 -34.36 -10.28 11.66
C PHE A 336 -35.14 -11.45 12.28
N GLY A 337 -35.07 -12.66 11.71
CA GLY A 337 -35.86 -13.82 12.12
C GLY A 337 -37.32 -13.79 11.65
N LEU A 338 -37.68 -12.88 10.73
CA LEU A 338 -39.04 -12.72 10.22
C LEU A 338 -39.18 -13.34 8.82
N TYR A 339 -40.09 -14.30 8.69
CA TYR A 339 -40.33 -15.02 7.44
C TYR A 339 -41.54 -14.45 6.72
N LEU A 340 -41.30 -13.65 5.68
CA LEU A 340 -42.36 -13.02 4.89
C LEU A 340 -42.77 -13.90 3.69
N SER A 341 -44.07 -13.99 3.45
CA SER A 341 -44.63 -14.41 2.16
C SER A 341 -44.35 -13.36 1.08
N LEU A 342 -44.48 -13.77 -0.20
CA LEU A 342 -44.35 -12.85 -1.33
C LEU A 342 -45.35 -11.68 -1.26
N LYS A 343 -46.57 -11.94 -0.77
CA LYS A 343 -47.62 -10.93 -0.66
C LYS A 343 -47.30 -9.90 0.43
N GLU A 344 -46.82 -10.34 1.59
CA GLU A 344 -46.39 -9.45 2.68
C GLU A 344 -45.19 -8.60 2.26
N ALA A 345 -44.20 -9.23 1.62
CA ALA A 345 -43.03 -8.52 1.09
C ALA A 345 -43.44 -7.44 0.08
N GLU A 346 -44.45 -7.69 -0.76
CA GLU A 346 -44.95 -6.71 -1.72
C GLU A 346 -45.62 -5.50 -1.04
N LEU A 347 -46.42 -5.74 0.00
CA LEU A 347 -47.08 -4.68 0.77
C LEU A 347 -46.06 -3.80 1.50
N LYS A 348 -45.09 -4.42 2.20
CA LYS A 348 -44.01 -3.69 2.89
C LYS A 348 -43.15 -2.91 1.89
N LEU A 349 -42.83 -3.50 0.73
CA LEU A 349 -42.01 -2.86 -0.30
C LEU A 349 -42.60 -1.52 -0.77
N LYS A 350 -43.92 -1.39 -0.91
CA LYS A 350 -44.57 -0.11 -1.29
C LYS A 350 -44.28 0.99 -0.25
N LYS A 351 -44.44 0.67 1.04
CA LYS A 351 -44.16 1.60 2.15
C LYS A 351 -42.68 1.97 2.21
N ILE A 352 -41.80 0.96 2.08
CA ILE A 352 -40.34 1.10 2.07
C ILE A 352 -39.91 2.06 0.96
N LYS A 353 -40.38 1.86 -0.28
CA LYS A 353 -39.99 2.69 -1.43
C LYS A 353 -40.41 4.14 -1.26
N ARG A 354 -41.62 4.37 -0.73
CA ARG A 354 -42.11 5.72 -0.42
C ARG A 354 -41.21 6.40 0.62
N LYS A 355 -41.02 5.78 1.79
CA LYS A 355 -40.21 6.33 2.89
C LYS A 355 -38.75 6.56 2.47
N SER A 356 -38.15 5.62 1.74
CA SER A 356 -36.78 5.75 1.22
C SER A 356 -36.63 6.89 0.20
N THR A 357 -37.65 7.10 -0.65
CA THR A 357 -37.65 8.22 -1.62
C THR A 357 -37.76 9.56 -0.91
N GLU A 358 -38.63 9.66 0.09
CA GLU A 358 -38.80 10.87 0.92
C GLU A 358 -37.50 11.20 1.69
N LEU A 359 -36.84 10.20 2.27
CA LEU A 359 -35.60 10.36 3.03
C LEU A 359 -34.34 10.48 2.16
N LYS A 360 -34.44 10.19 0.85
CA LYS A 360 -33.31 10.14 -0.10
C LYS A 360 -32.15 9.20 0.33
N ARG A 361 -32.46 8.15 1.09
CA ARG A 361 -31.51 7.11 1.53
C ARG A 361 -32.20 5.75 1.72
N ALA A 362 -31.41 4.70 1.85
CA ALA A 362 -31.91 3.41 2.33
C ALA A 362 -32.44 3.54 3.77
N LEU A 363 -33.37 2.65 4.14
CA LEU A 363 -33.94 2.61 5.48
C LEU A 363 -32.98 1.89 6.43
N THR A 364 -32.92 2.37 7.67
CA THR A 364 -32.22 1.73 8.78
C THR A 364 -32.99 0.49 9.24
N GLU A 365 -32.32 -0.41 9.97
CA GLU A 365 -32.97 -1.62 10.48
C GLU A 365 -34.16 -1.32 11.39
N ASN A 366 -34.08 -0.26 12.20
CA ASN A 366 -35.19 0.16 13.06
C ASN A 366 -36.38 0.65 12.23
N GLU A 367 -36.13 1.48 11.22
CA GLU A 367 -37.19 1.95 10.31
C GLU A 367 -37.85 0.81 9.51
N LEU A 368 -37.12 -0.27 9.23
CA LEU A 368 -37.66 -1.48 8.61
C LEU A 368 -38.48 -2.30 9.60
N LYS A 369 -38.05 -2.45 10.86
CA LYS A 369 -38.81 -3.16 11.89
C LYS A 369 -40.15 -2.48 12.19
N ASP A 370 -40.22 -1.15 12.08
CA ASP A 370 -41.45 -0.37 12.22
C ASP A 370 -42.45 -0.57 11.06
N ILE A 371 -42.00 -1.08 9.91
CA ILE A 371 -42.81 -1.34 8.70
C ILE A 371 -43.18 -2.81 8.64
#